data_AF-A0A348V742-F1
#
_entry.id   AF-A0A348V742-F1
#
_cell.length_a   1.000
_cell.length_b   1.000
_cell.length_c   1.000
_cell.angle_alpha   90.00
_cell.angle_beta   90.00
_cell.angle_gamma   90.00
#
_symmetry.space_group_name_H-M   'P 1'
#
loop_
_entity.id
_entity.type
_entity.pdbx_description
1 polymer ?
#
loop_
_entity_poly.entity_id
_entity_poly.type
_entity_poly.pdbx_seq_one_letter_code
_entity_poly.pdbx_strand_id
1 'polypeptide(L)'
;LVAIHNGGGVGIGKAINGGFGMVCDGSTRVDEILRSAMTWDVMGGVARRAWARNPNAITTVKEFNTMHADSYQITEPYPVDEEMIRKHVLP
;
A
#
# COMPACT_ATOMS: atom_id res chain seq x y z
N LEU A 1 2.14 11.72 -16.14
CA LEU A 1 2.02 10.49 -16.95
C LEU A 1 1.80 9.33 -15.99
N VAL A 2 0.88 8.42 -16.28
CA VAL A 2 0.74 7.14 -15.56
C VAL A 2 0.82 6.03 -16.60
N ALA A 3 1.55 4.96 -16.28
CA ALA A 3 1.75 3.83 -17.18
C ALA A 3 1.48 2.52 -16.45
N ILE A 4 0.82 1.60 -17.14
CA ILE A 4 0.59 0.21 -16.71
C ILE A 4 1.16 -0.68 -17.80
N HIS A 5 2.00 -1.63 -17.40
CA HIS A 5 2.70 -2.53 -18.28
C HIS A 5 2.36 -3.99 -17.94
N ASN A 6 2.42 -4.84 -18.98
CA ASN A 6 2.27 -6.29 -18.86
C ASN A 6 3.65 -6.96 -18.91
N GLY A 7 4.09 -7.48 -17.76
CA GLY A 7 5.26 -8.34 -17.69
C GLY A 7 6.60 -7.64 -17.47
N GLY A 8 6.61 -6.42 -16.92
CA GLY A 8 7.85 -5.71 -16.60
C GLY A 8 8.77 -6.56 -15.72
N GLY A 9 10.05 -6.67 -16.12
CA GLY A 9 11.09 -7.44 -15.42
C GLY A 9 11.03 -8.95 -15.62
N VAL A 10 9.83 -9.56 -15.65
CA VAL A 10 9.67 -11.03 -15.58
C VAL A 10 9.09 -11.67 -16.85
N GLY A 11 8.69 -10.88 -17.85
CA GLY A 11 8.11 -11.34 -19.11
C GLY A 11 6.57 -11.31 -19.14
N ILE A 12 6.02 -11.31 -20.35
CA ILE A 12 4.58 -11.12 -20.63
C ILE A 12 3.74 -12.13 -19.84
N GLY A 13 2.68 -11.62 -19.21
CA GLY A 13 1.69 -12.42 -18.48
C GLY A 13 2.08 -12.80 -17.05
N LYS A 14 3.30 -12.50 -16.60
CA LYS A 14 3.79 -12.90 -15.25
C LYS A 14 3.72 -11.79 -14.21
N ALA A 15 3.51 -10.54 -14.63
CA ALA A 15 3.32 -9.41 -13.74
C ALA A 15 2.42 -8.34 -14.39
N ILE A 16 1.71 -7.60 -13.55
CA ILE A 16 1.11 -6.32 -13.91
C ILE A 16 1.85 -5.29 -13.05
N ASN A 17 2.55 -4.37 -13.68
CA ASN A 17 3.37 -3.38 -13.00
C ASN A 17 3.05 -1.98 -13.52
N GLY A 18 3.00 -1.02 -12.59
CA GLY A 18 2.68 0.37 -12.89
C GLY A 18 3.74 1.31 -12.39
N GLY A 19 3.69 2.53 -12.88
CA GLY A 19 4.47 3.66 -12.39
C GLY A 19 3.91 4.96 -12.92
N PHE A 20 4.32 6.07 -12.31
CA PHE A 20 3.94 7.39 -12.79
C PHE A 20 5.18 8.29 -12.90
N GLY A 21 5.09 9.28 -13.78
CA GLY A 21 6.04 10.37 -13.89
C GLY A 21 5.33 11.68 -13.61
N MET A 22 5.94 12.50 -12.76
CA MET A 22 5.42 13.80 -12.34
C MET A 22 6.43 14.90 -12.64
N VAL A 23 5.95 15.99 -13.24
CA VAL A 23 6.76 17.17 -13.52
C VAL A 23 6.65 18.12 -12.34
N CYS A 24 7.78 18.48 -11.76
CA CYS A 24 7.88 19.44 -10.66
C CYS A 24 8.23 20.82 -11.22
N ASP A 25 7.22 21.61 -11.60
CA ASP A 25 7.39 22.92 -12.23
C ASP A 25 7.41 24.11 -11.24
N GLY A 26 7.24 23.84 -9.93
CA GLY A 26 7.22 24.85 -8.86
C GLY A 26 5.88 25.56 -8.68
N SER A 27 4.83 25.17 -9.40
CA SER A 27 3.48 25.73 -9.20
C SER A 27 2.79 25.15 -7.96
N THR A 28 1.96 25.95 -7.30
CA THR A 28 1.14 25.52 -6.14
C THR A 28 0.25 24.32 -6.48
N ARG A 29 -0.29 24.29 -7.70
CA ARG A 29 -1.08 23.16 -8.21
C ARG A 29 -0.29 21.85 -8.19
N VAL A 30 0.98 21.90 -8.59
CA VAL A 30 1.86 20.72 -8.61
C VAL A 30 2.21 20.28 -7.19
N ASP A 31 2.42 21.22 -6.26
CA ASP A 31 2.64 20.89 -4.84
C ASP A 31 1.43 20.15 -4.23
N GLU A 32 0.20 20.59 -4.53
CA GLU A 32 -1.02 19.94 -4.06
C GLU A 32 -1.15 18.52 -4.60
N ILE A 33 -0.90 18.33 -5.91
CA ILE A 33 -0.92 17.00 -6.54
C ILE A 33 0.16 16.12 -5.90
N LEU A 34 1.36 16.65 -5.65
CA LEU A 34 2.50 15.88 -5.15
C LEU A 34 2.21 15.33 -3.75
N ARG A 35 1.65 16.16 -2.86
CA ARG A 35 1.29 15.78 -1.48
C ARG A 35 0.32 14.61 -1.44
N SER A 36 -0.64 14.57 -2.36
CA SER A 36 -1.61 13.47 -2.46
C SER A 36 -1.00 12.25 -3.15
N ALA A 37 -0.40 12.43 -4.33
CA ALA A 37 0.10 11.33 -5.15
C ALA A 37 1.18 10.50 -4.47
N MET A 38 2.13 11.13 -3.75
CA MET A 38 3.20 10.40 -3.05
C MET A 38 2.64 9.49 -1.96
N THR A 39 1.70 10.02 -1.18
CA THR A 39 1.07 9.26 -0.10
C THR A 39 0.36 8.03 -0.64
N TRP A 40 -0.42 8.18 -1.72
CA TRP A 40 -1.14 7.07 -2.34
C TRP A 40 -0.22 6.02 -2.99
N ASP A 41 0.82 6.46 -3.71
CA ASP A 41 1.75 5.55 -4.40
C ASP A 41 2.49 4.63 -3.42
N VAL A 42 2.90 5.18 -2.27
CA VAL A 42 3.60 4.41 -1.23
C VAL A 42 2.61 3.63 -0.36
N MET A 43 1.66 4.33 0.27
CA MET A 43 0.84 3.73 1.32
C MET A 43 -0.19 2.75 0.77
N GLY A 44 -0.61 2.87 -0.50
CA GLY A 44 -1.43 1.83 -1.13
C GLY A 44 -0.73 0.47 -1.17
N GLY A 45 0.57 0.47 -1.47
CA GLY A 45 1.40 -0.75 -1.44
C GLY A 45 1.62 -1.27 -0.03
N VAL A 46 1.91 -0.37 0.93
CA VAL A 46 2.09 -0.73 2.35
C VAL A 46 0.81 -1.32 2.92
N ALA A 47 -0.35 -0.70 2.68
CA ALA A 47 -1.66 -1.18 3.11
C ALA A 47 -1.93 -2.60 2.61
N ARG A 48 -1.71 -2.86 1.32
CA ARG A 48 -1.93 -4.19 0.73
C ARG A 48 -0.97 -5.24 1.30
N ARG A 49 0.27 -4.88 1.60
CA ARG A 49 1.25 -5.77 2.25
C ARG A 49 0.91 -6.02 3.71
N ALA A 50 0.44 -5.00 4.43
CA ALA A 50 -0.06 -5.14 5.79
C ALA A 50 -1.24 -6.11 5.81
N TRP A 51 -2.23 -5.93 4.92
CA TRP A 51 -3.37 -6.83 4.79
C TRP A 51 -2.96 -8.29 4.49
N ALA A 52 -1.90 -8.47 3.69
CA ALA A 52 -1.26 -9.77 3.46
C ALA A 52 -0.40 -10.28 4.63
N ARG A 53 -0.50 -9.64 5.81
CA ARG A 53 0.14 -9.96 7.08
C ARG A 53 1.65 -9.80 7.12
N ASN A 54 2.21 -8.86 6.34
CA ASN A 54 3.63 -8.51 6.48
C ASN A 54 3.85 -7.71 7.79
N PRO A 55 4.69 -8.18 8.73
CA PRO A 55 4.84 -7.55 10.05
C PRO A 55 5.31 -6.09 9.99
N ASN A 56 6.30 -5.80 9.15
CA ASN A 56 6.84 -4.44 9.02
C ASN A 56 5.78 -3.49 8.45
N ALA A 57 5.03 -3.94 7.44
CA ALA A 57 3.95 -3.13 6.88
C ALA A 57 2.81 -2.89 7.88
N ILE A 58 2.48 -3.85 8.75
CA ILE A 58 1.50 -3.66 9.82
C ILE A 58 1.95 -2.57 10.79
N THR A 59 3.22 -2.60 11.23
CA THR A 59 3.79 -1.56 12.09
C THR A 59 3.71 -0.18 11.41
N THR A 60 4.11 -0.09 10.13
CA THR A 60 4.04 1.17 9.39
C THR A 60 2.60 1.68 9.22
N VAL A 61 1.63 0.80 8.97
CA VAL A 61 0.21 1.19 8.90
C VAL A 61 -0.30 1.74 10.23
N LYS A 62 0.06 1.12 11.36
CA LYS A 62 -0.33 1.59 12.71
C LYS A 62 0.19 3.00 12.99
N GLU A 63 1.47 3.23 12.71
CA GLU A 63 2.09 4.54 12.86
C GLU A 63 1.45 5.56 11.93
N PHE A 64 1.22 5.19 10.67
CA PHE A 64 0.60 6.07 9.68
C PHE A 64 -0.82 6.50 10.08
N ASN A 65 -1.67 5.54 10.50
CA ASN A 65 -3.02 5.82 11.00
C ASN A 65 -3.00 6.75 12.23
N THR A 66 -2.03 6.58 13.13
CA THR A 66 -1.89 7.45 14.31
C THR A 66 -1.49 8.87 13.90
N MET A 67 -0.49 9.01 13.02
CA MET A 67 0.02 10.31 12.59
C MET A 67 -0.94 11.08 11.68
N HIS A 68 -1.87 10.38 11.01
CA HIS A 68 -2.76 10.95 10.01
C HIS A 68 -4.26 10.74 10.33
N ALA A 69 -4.59 10.55 11.61
CA ALA A 69 -5.93 10.17 12.09
C ALA A 69 -7.07 11.08 11.59
N ASP A 70 -6.78 12.36 11.31
CA ASP A 70 -7.77 13.33 10.85
C ASP A 70 -8.06 13.28 9.34
N SER A 71 -7.30 12.48 8.57
CA SER A 71 -7.33 12.54 7.09
C SER A 71 -7.24 11.19 6.38
N TYR A 72 -6.57 10.20 6.98
CA TYR A 72 -6.42 8.88 6.39
C TYR A 72 -6.76 7.78 7.40
N GLN A 73 -7.27 6.67 6.89
CA GLN A 73 -7.50 5.46 7.66
C GLN A 73 -7.25 4.24 6.78
N ILE A 74 -6.26 3.43 7.15
CA ILE A 74 -5.96 2.15 6.52
C ILE A 74 -6.48 1.04 7.43
N THR A 75 -7.20 0.06 6.88
CA THR A 75 -7.67 -1.10 7.64
C THR A 75 -6.50 -1.93 8.15
N GLU A 76 -6.42 -2.09 9.47
CA GLU A 76 -5.43 -2.95 10.11
C GLU A 76 -5.90 -4.41 10.13
N PRO A 77 -5.05 -5.36 9.75
CA PRO A 77 -5.36 -6.77 9.90
C PRO A 77 -5.26 -7.18 11.37
N TYR A 78 -6.19 -8.03 11.82
CA TYR A 78 -6.13 -8.72 13.09
C TYR A 78 -6.00 -10.22 12.83
N PRO A 79 -4.77 -10.77 12.83
CA PRO A 79 -4.56 -12.20 12.65
C PRO A 79 -5.30 -12.99 13.74
N VAL A 80 -5.99 -14.05 13.32
CA VAL A 80 -6.62 -14.98 14.25
C VAL A 80 -5.54 -15.81 14.94
N ASP A 81 -5.75 -16.12 16.21
CA ASP A 81 -4.91 -17.04 16.97
C ASP A 81 -4.83 -18.41 16.26
N GLU A 82 -3.60 -18.89 16.04
CA GLU A 82 -3.39 -20.17 15.38
C GLU A 82 -3.91 -21.35 16.20
N GLU A 83 -3.95 -21.27 17.54
CA GLU A 83 -4.55 -22.32 18.36
C GLU A 83 -6.05 -22.46 18.10
N MET A 84 -6.74 -21.33 17.91
CA MET A 84 -8.16 -21.33 17.55
C MET A 84 -8.38 -21.97 16.18
N ILE A 85 -7.48 -21.72 15.22
CA ILE A 85 -7.54 -22.36 13.89
C ILE A 85 -7.28 -23.87 14.02
N ARG A 86 -6.23 -24.27 14.75
CA ARG A 86 -5.87 -25.68 14.98
C ARG A 86 -7.00 -26.46 15.63
N LYS A 87 -7.68 -25.87 16.61
CA LYS A 87 -8.75 -26.53 17.37
C LYS A 87 -10.06 -26.69 16.58
N HIS A 88 -10.35 -25.80 15.64
CA HIS A 88 -11.70 -25.69 15.06
C HIS A 88 -11.76 -25.83 13.53
N VAL A 89 -10.64 -25.77 12.82
CA VAL A 89 -10.62 -25.75 11.34
C VAL A 89 -9.70 -26.81 10.76
N LEU A 90 -8.54 -27.04 11.38
CA LEU A 90 -7.62 -28.08 10.95
C LEU A 90 -8.05 -29.44 11.57
N PRO A 91 -7.97 -30.54 10.80
CA PRO A 91 -8.32 -31.88 11.28
C PRO A 91 -7.40 -32.38 12.41
#